data_AF-A0A0Q5ESA8-F1
#
_entry.id   AF-A0A0Q5ESA8-F1
#
_cell.length_a   1.000
_cell.length_b   1.000
_cell.length_c   1.000
_cell.angle_alpha   90.00
_cell.angle_beta   90.00
_cell.angle_gamma   90.00
#
_symmetry.space_group_name_H-M   'P 1'
#
loop_
_entity.id
_entity.type
_entity.pdbx_description
1 polymer ?
#
loop_
_entity_poly.entity_id
_entity_poly.type
_entity_poly.pdbx_seq_one_letter_code
_entity_poly.pdbx_strand_id
1 'polypeptide(L)'
;MWLIVAAVMGFFALGKLNAHRRRVRKMRREQVIRHYKLPAGLFETLRHRHPHLTIKDCQLVAQGLRQFFLAYHNSGHRYVSMPSQVVDDLWHEFILHTRAYEDFCKQAFGGLLHHTPAAALGDEAPAKGNAGLRRTWWHVCREDNIHPRVPRRLPLLFALDAKLMIAGGFVYMLDCQGMRRASSDTSPGPVIYCGGDLAAPGSDGYSSPSDAGCSGGPDGDGDGGSGGDGGGDSSGCGGGCGGGGGD
;
A
#
# COMPACT_ATOMS: atom_id res chain seq x y z
N MET A 1 6.87 6.25 -48.48
CA MET A 1 7.53 5.15 -47.73
C MET A 1 8.49 5.68 -46.66
N TRP A 2 9.49 6.51 -46.98
CA TRP A 2 10.46 7.05 -46.01
C TRP A 2 9.85 7.86 -44.84
N LEU A 3 8.83 8.69 -45.08
CA LEU A 3 8.15 9.44 -44.01
C LEU A 3 7.44 8.54 -42.99
N ILE A 4 6.84 7.44 -43.46
CA ILE A 4 6.16 6.45 -42.60
C ILE A 4 7.20 5.73 -41.73
N VAL A 5 8.32 5.30 -42.32
CA VAL A 5 9.41 4.66 -41.59
C VAL A 5 10.00 5.60 -40.52
N ALA A 6 10.22 6.88 -40.85
CA ALA A 6 10.72 7.87 -39.91
C ALA A 6 9.73 8.13 -38.75
N ALA A 7 8.43 8.22 -39.05
CA ALA A 7 7.38 8.38 -38.04
C ALA A 7 7.31 7.18 -37.07
N VAL A 8 7.36 5.96 -37.60
CA VAL A 8 7.38 4.72 -36.81
C VAL A 8 8.61 4.66 -35.90
N MET A 9 9.80 4.94 -36.45
CA MET A 9 11.04 4.99 -35.66
C MET A 9 10.99 6.07 -34.57
N GLY A 10 10.42 7.23 -34.87
CA GLY A 10 10.17 8.30 -33.91
C GLY A 10 9.26 7.87 -32.76
N PHE A 11 8.17 7.16 -33.06
CA PHE A 11 7.25 6.61 -32.06
C PHE A 11 7.95 5.61 -31.13
N PHE A 12 8.73 4.67 -31.69
CA PHE A 12 9.52 3.72 -30.88
C PHE A 12 10.55 4.43 -29.99
N ALA A 13 11.24 5.46 -30.51
CA ALA A 13 12.20 6.23 -29.74
C ALA A 13 11.54 6.98 -28.57
N LEU A 14 10.39 7.63 -28.81
CA LEU A 14 9.59 8.29 -27.77
C LEU A 14 9.10 7.29 -26.72
N GLY A 15 8.64 6.11 -27.14
CA GLY A 15 8.24 5.02 -26.25
C GLY A 15 9.37 4.57 -25.32
N LYS A 16 10.57 4.33 -25.89
CA LYS A 16 11.77 3.96 -25.11
C LYS A 16 12.18 5.06 -24.13
N LEU A 17 12.16 6.33 -24.55
CA LEU A 17 12.47 7.47 -23.69
C LEU A 17 11.48 7.58 -22.52
N ASN A 18 10.18 7.40 -22.79
CA ASN A 18 9.15 7.42 -21.76
C ASN A 18 9.30 6.25 -20.78
N ALA A 19 9.56 5.04 -21.26
CA ALA A 19 9.83 3.88 -20.42
C ALA A 19 11.08 4.09 -19.53
N HIS A 20 12.15 4.65 -20.10
CA HIS A 20 13.37 4.98 -19.35
C HIS A 20 13.09 6.04 -18.27
N ARG A 21 12.39 7.13 -18.62
CA ARG A 21 12.00 8.19 -17.67
C ARG A 21 11.15 7.62 -16.53
N ARG A 22 10.18 6.75 -16.82
CA ARG A 22 9.36 6.06 -15.81
C ARG A 22 10.22 5.20 -14.89
N ARG A 23 11.14 4.41 -15.44
CA ARG A 23 12.07 3.56 -14.67
C ARG A 23 12.97 4.39 -13.75
N VAL A 24 13.58 5.47 -14.25
CA VAL A 24 14.42 6.36 -13.44
C VAL A 24 13.62 7.04 -12.33
N ARG A 25 12.42 7.54 -12.63
CA ARG A 25 11.52 8.14 -11.63
C ARG A 25 11.16 7.13 -10.53
N LYS A 26 10.86 5.89 -10.91
CA LYS A 26 10.59 4.80 -9.97
C LYS A 26 11.78 4.56 -9.04
N MET A 27 12.97 4.37 -9.59
CA MET A 27 14.20 4.15 -8.80
C MET A 27 14.50 5.30 -7.83
N ARG A 28 14.35 6.56 -8.26
CA ARG A 28 14.54 7.73 -7.40
C ARG A 28 13.58 7.75 -6.22
N ARG A 29 12.32 7.39 -6.45
CA ARG A 29 11.30 7.32 -5.40
C ARG A 29 11.55 6.19 -4.41
N GLU A 30 11.99 5.02 -4.89
CA GLU A 30 12.45 3.95 -4.01
C GLU A 30 13.63 4.39 -3.14
N GLN A 31 14.58 5.16 -3.69
CA GLN A 31 15.70 5.71 -2.90
C GLN A 31 15.23 6.67 -1.81
N VAL A 32 14.25 7.53 -2.10
CA VAL A 32 13.61 8.39 -1.08
C VAL A 32 13.03 7.53 0.03
N ILE A 33 12.21 6.52 -0.30
CA ILE A 33 11.58 5.65 0.71
C ILE A 33 12.63 4.96 1.59
N ARG A 34 13.70 4.43 0.98
CA ARG A 34 14.75 3.70 1.70
C ARG A 34 15.55 4.59 2.66
N HIS A 35 15.86 5.82 2.26
CA HIS A 35 16.81 6.67 2.98
C HIS A 35 16.17 7.87 3.68
N TYR A 36 14.85 8.00 3.63
CA TYR A 36 14.16 9.06 4.33
C TYR A 36 14.49 9.03 5.82
N LYS A 37 14.85 10.21 6.34
CA LYS A 37 15.11 10.44 7.76
C LYS A 37 13.78 10.71 8.44
N LEU A 38 13.31 9.75 9.23
CA LEU A 38 12.11 9.93 10.03
C LEU A 38 12.32 11.10 11.03
N PRO A 39 11.26 11.88 11.34
CA PRO A 39 11.36 12.95 12.31
C PRO A 39 11.88 12.46 13.67
N ALA A 40 12.56 13.36 14.40
CA ALA A 40 12.93 13.08 15.79
C ALA A 40 11.67 12.97 16.66
N GLY A 41 11.70 12.15 17.70
CA GLY A 41 10.55 11.95 18.59
C GLY A 41 9.68 10.74 18.26
N LEU A 42 9.72 10.21 17.02
CA LEU A 42 8.87 9.08 16.63
C LEU A 42 9.13 7.82 17.47
N PHE A 43 10.39 7.53 17.76
CA PHE A 43 10.75 6.33 18.52
C PHE A 43 10.42 6.47 20.00
N GLU A 44 10.53 7.67 20.54
CA GLU A 44 10.11 8.01 21.89
C GLU A 44 8.61 7.76 22.04
N THR A 45 7.78 8.29 21.14
CA THR A 45 6.32 8.06 21.17
C THR A 45 5.95 6.60 20.96
N LEU A 46 6.62 5.90 20.03
CA LEU A 46 6.41 4.46 19.84
C LEU A 46 6.71 3.66 21.12
N ARG A 47 7.80 3.99 21.81
CA ARG A 47 8.19 3.34 23.07
C ARG A 47 7.30 3.73 24.24
N HIS A 48 6.63 4.88 24.21
CA HIS A 48 5.57 5.17 25.18
C HIS A 48 4.39 4.19 25.04
N ARG A 49 4.03 3.81 23.81
CA ARG A 49 2.98 2.80 23.55
C ARG A 49 3.47 1.36 23.78
N HIS A 50 4.74 1.09 23.48
CA HIS A 50 5.37 -0.23 23.65
C HIS A 50 6.65 -0.11 24.50
N PRO A 51 6.53 0.01 25.86
CA PRO A 51 7.66 0.32 26.75
C PRO A 51 8.80 -0.72 26.75
N HIS A 52 8.50 -1.96 26.37
CA HIS A 52 9.48 -3.04 26.29
C HIS A 52 10.40 -2.95 25.07
N LEU A 53 10.09 -2.11 24.07
CA LEU A 53 10.90 -1.99 22.86
C LEU A 53 12.20 -1.23 23.12
N THR A 54 13.29 -1.80 22.61
CA THR A 54 14.59 -1.13 22.55
C THR A 54 14.69 -0.21 21.34
N ILE A 55 15.73 0.63 21.30
CA ILE A 55 16.03 1.45 20.12
C ILE A 55 16.31 0.58 18.87
N LYS A 56 16.93 -0.60 19.04
CA LYS A 56 17.16 -1.54 17.94
C LYS A 56 15.85 -2.07 17.39
N ASP A 57 14.88 -2.36 18.25
CA ASP A 57 13.54 -2.80 17.83
C ASP A 57 12.83 -1.68 17.07
N CYS A 58 12.91 -0.42 17.55
CA CYS A 58 12.35 0.73 16.85
C CYS A 58 12.95 0.92 15.44
N GLN A 59 14.26 0.70 15.29
CA GLN A 59 14.92 0.72 13.97
C GLN A 59 14.40 -0.40 13.06
N LEU A 60 14.14 -1.59 13.62
CA LEU A 60 13.57 -2.71 12.89
C LEU A 60 12.11 -2.44 12.46
N VAL A 61 11.30 -1.83 13.33
CA VAL A 61 9.94 -1.36 13.01
C VAL A 61 9.99 -0.31 11.90
N ALA A 62 10.93 0.64 11.96
CA ALA A 62 11.13 1.63 10.91
C ALA A 62 11.58 1.01 9.58
N GLN A 63 12.30 -0.12 9.61
CA GLN A 63 12.60 -0.89 8.41
C GLN A 63 11.32 -1.53 7.84
N GLY A 64 10.47 -2.11 8.68
CA GLY A 64 9.15 -2.62 8.30
C GLY A 64 8.27 -1.54 7.65
N LEU A 65 8.24 -0.33 8.23
CA LEU A 65 7.51 0.81 7.66
C LEU A 65 7.98 1.15 6.24
N ARG A 66 9.29 1.13 6.00
CA ARG A 66 9.86 1.33 4.66
C ARG A 66 9.45 0.21 3.69
N GLN A 67 9.40 -1.05 4.14
CA GLN A 67 8.91 -2.16 3.32
C GLN A 67 7.45 -1.97 2.90
N PHE A 68 6.61 -1.49 3.83
CA PHE A 68 5.21 -1.17 3.53
C PHE A 68 5.10 -0.07 2.47
N PHE A 69 5.84 1.03 2.62
CA PHE A 69 5.86 2.12 1.64
C PHE A 69 6.42 1.68 0.28
N LEU A 70 7.44 0.83 0.26
CA LEU A 70 7.94 0.22 -0.97
C LEU A 70 6.89 -0.69 -1.61
N ALA A 71 6.12 -1.45 -0.84
CA ALA A 71 5.03 -2.27 -1.35
C ALA A 71 3.95 -1.42 -2.02
N TYR A 72 3.51 -0.33 -1.36
CA TYR A 72 2.58 0.62 -1.96
C TYR A 72 3.13 1.21 -3.27
N HIS A 73 4.37 1.72 -3.26
CA HIS A 73 5.02 2.29 -4.43
C HIS A 73 5.14 1.28 -5.58
N ASN A 74 5.66 0.08 -5.29
CA ASN A 74 5.89 -0.96 -6.29
C ASN A 74 4.62 -1.59 -6.84
N SER A 75 3.51 -1.42 -6.13
CA SER A 75 2.21 -1.88 -6.60
C SER A 75 1.57 -0.97 -7.64
N GLY A 76 2.20 0.16 -7.97
CA GLY A 76 1.61 1.22 -8.78
C GLY A 76 0.60 2.05 -8.00
N HIS A 77 0.84 2.28 -6.71
CA HIS A 77 -0.04 3.04 -5.81
C HIS A 77 -1.44 2.44 -5.62
N ARG A 78 -1.57 1.13 -5.85
CA ARG A 78 -2.80 0.39 -5.53
C ARG A 78 -2.90 0.17 -4.02
N TYR A 79 -4.14 -0.02 -3.55
CA TYR A 79 -4.40 -0.31 -2.15
C TYR A 79 -3.59 -1.53 -1.66
N VAL A 80 -2.94 -1.34 -0.51
CA VAL A 80 -2.17 -2.34 0.25
C VAL A 80 -2.65 -2.27 1.70
N SER A 81 -2.59 -3.38 2.42
CA SER A 81 -3.02 -3.47 3.82
C SER A 81 -1.84 -3.69 4.74
N MET A 82 -1.80 -2.95 5.84
CA MET A 82 -0.74 -3.05 6.85
C MET A 82 -0.87 -4.38 7.61
N PRO A 83 0.15 -5.27 7.61
CA PRO A 83 0.06 -6.58 8.25
C PRO A 83 0.67 -6.59 9.67
N SER A 84 1.12 -5.44 10.19
CA SER A 84 1.80 -5.34 11.50
C SER A 84 1.27 -4.14 12.28
N GLN A 85 0.78 -4.41 13.49
CA GLN A 85 0.25 -3.41 14.42
C GLN A 85 1.33 -2.43 14.87
N VAL A 86 2.54 -2.90 15.22
CA VAL A 86 3.59 -2.00 15.70
C VAL A 86 4.12 -1.08 14.59
N VAL A 87 4.10 -1.55 13.34
CA VAL A 87 4.44 -0.71 12.18
C VAL A 87 3.33 0.28 11.88
N ASP A 88 2.07 -0.13 12.03
CA ASP A 88 0.91 0.77 11.91
C ASP A 88 0.95 1.86 12.99
N ASP A 89 1.32 1.52 14.22
CA ASP A 89 1.50 2.49 15.30
C ASP A 89 2.56 3.54 14.96
N LEU A 90 3.73 3.11 14.45
CA LEU A 90 4.78 4.03 14.02
C LEU A 90 4.32 4.89 12.83
N TRP A 91 3.54 4.33 11.91
CA TRP A 91 3.00 5.09 10.77
C TRP A 91 1.98 6.14 11.24
N HIS A 92 1.09 5.79 12.16
CA HIS A 92 0.17 6.72 12.79
C HIS A 92 0.90 7.91 13.42
N GLU A 93 1.96 7.65 14.21
CA GLU A 93 2.77 8.73 14.77
C GLU A 93 3.41 9.58 13.67
N PHE A 94 3.92 8.97 12.59
CA PHE A 94 4.50 9.72 11.48
C PHE A 94 3.50 10.67 10.80
N ILE A 95 2.23 10.26 10.65
CA ILE A 95 1.17 11.08 10.04
C ILE A 95 0.91 12.36 10.86
N LEU A 96 1.06 12.31 12.18
CA LEU A 96 0.90 13.47 13.06
C LEU A 96 2.00 14.54 12.83
N HIS A 97 3.15 14.15 12.29
CA HIS A 97 4.15 15.10 11.78
C HIS A 97 3.75 15.61 10.39
N THR A 98 2.59 16.25 10.30
CA THR A 98 1.84 16.54 9.06
C THR A 98 2.69 17.13 7.93
N ARG A 99 3.52 18.14 8.21
CA ARG A 99 4.42 18.75 7.21
C ARG A 99 5.46 17.76 6.68
N ALA A 100 6.14 17.06 7.58
CA ALA A 100 7.16 16.08 7.21
C ALA A 100 6.55 14.89 6.45
N TYR A 101 5.36 14.45 6.87
CA TYR A 101 4.62 13.37 6.21
C TYR A 101 4.16 13.75 4.81
N GLU A 102 3.61 14.96 4.63
CA GLU A 102 3.21 15.47 3.33
C GLU A 102 4.40 15.60 2.38
N ASP A 103 5.52 16.16 2.85
CA ASP A 103 6.76 16.29 2.07
C ASP A 103 7.34 14.94 1.69
N PHE A 104 7.33 13.97 2.61
CA PHE A 104 7.70 12.59 2.32
C PHE A 104 6.83 12.00 1.21
N CYS A 105 5.50 12.11 1.34
CA CYS A 105 4.57 11.54 0.38
C CYS A 105 4.71 12.17 -1.02
N LYS A 106 4.88 13.49 -1.11
CA LYS A 106 5.16 14.18 -2.39
C LYS A 106 6.43 13.64 -3.05
N GLN A 107 7.50 13.43 -2.28
CA GLN A 107 8.76 12.92 -2.81
C GLN A 107 8.70 11.42 -3.17
N ALA A 108 8.09 10.59 -2.31
CA ALA A 108 8.04 9.13 -2.45
C ALA A 108 6.95 8.65 -3.43
N PHE A 109 5.78 9.30 -3.42
CA PHE A 109 4.59 8.83 -4.13
C PHE A 109 4.04 9.88 -5.12
N GLY A 110 4.46 11.14 -5.03
CA GLY A 110 3.96 12.21 -5.89
C GLY A 110 2.61 12.78 -5.47
N GLY A 111 2.12 12.35 -4.31
CA GLY A 111 0.82 12.72 -3.75
C GLY A 111 0.70 12.10 -2.36
N LEU A 112 -0.31 12.53 -1.60
CA LEU A 112 -0.53 12.07 -0.24
C LEU A 112 -0.98 10.60 -0.21
N LEU A 113 -0.32 9.78 0.61
CA LEU A 113 -0.83 8.45 0.96
C LEU A 113 -1.75 8.61 2.16
N HIS A 114 -3.05 8.48 1.95
CA HIS A 114 -4.03 8.52 3.02
C HIS A 114 -3.98 7.21 3.82
N HIS A 115 -3.92 7.34 5.14
CA HIS A 115 -4.12 6.22 6.05
C HIS A 115 -5.62 6.01 6.25
N THR A 116 -6.05 4.75 6.21
CA THR A 116 -7.42 4.37 6.54
C THR A 116 -7.34 3.28 7.60
N PRO A 117 -7.72 3.57 8.86
CA PRO A 117 -7.72 2.58 9.92
C PRO A 117 -8.61 1.40 9.57
N ALA A 118 -8.21 0.19 9.96
CA ALA A 118 -8.99 -1.02 9.69
C ALA A 118 -10.44 -0.93 10.25
N ALA A 119 -10.62 -0.25 11.39
CA ALA A 119 -11.91 -0.01 12.01
C ALA A 119 -12.87 0.87 11.15
N ALA A 120 -12.34 1.67 10.22
CA ALA A 120 -13.13 2.59 9.40
C ALA A 120 -13.66 1.94 8.10
N LEU A 121 -13.32 0.68 7.81
CA LEU A 121 -13.61 0.03 6.51
C LEU A 121 -14.97 -0.72 6.43
N GLY A 122 -15.71 -0.85 7.53
CA GLY A 122 -17.07 -1.46 7.55
C GLY A 122 -17.13 -2.91 7.02
N ASP A 123 -18.30 -3.35 6.57
CA ASP A 123 -18.56 -4.74 6.11
C ASP A 123 -17.79 -5.14 4.83
N GLU A 124 -17.30 -4.17 4.07
CA GLU A 124 -16.47 -4.36 2.86
C GLU A 124 -14.97 -4.59 3.18
N ALA A 125 -14.58 -4.44 4.45
CA ALA A 125 -13.21 -4.61 4.93
C ALA A 125 -12.59 -5.99 4.65
N PRO A 126 -13.31 -7.13 4.74
CA PRO A 126 -12.70 -8.45 4.56
C PRO A 126 -12.21 -8.70 3.13
N ALA A 127 -13.00 -8.34 2.12
CA ALA A 127 -12.67 -8.58 0.71
C ALA A 127 -11.53 -7.67 0.22
N LYS A 128 -11.62 -6.36 0.52
CA LYS A 128 -10.55 -5.40 0.19
C LYS A 128 -9.29 -5.66 1.03
N GLY A 129 -9.46 -6.04 2.29
CA GLY A 129 -8.38 -6.41 3.21
C GLY A 129 -7.56 -7.59 2.71
N ASN A 130 -8.21 -8.67 2.26
CA ASN A 130 -7.49 -9.83 1.72
C ASN A 130 -6.69 -9.49 0.45
N ALA A 131 -7.27 -8.75 -0.50
CA ALA A 131 -6.56 -8.33 -1.71
C ALA A 131 -5.38 -7.38 -1.41
N GLY A 132 -5.56 -6.44 -0.47
CA GLY A 132 -4.51 -5.52 -0.02
C GLY A 132 -3.39 -6.25 0.72
N LEU A 133 -3.72 -7.24 1.55
CA LEU A 133 -2.76 -8.05 2.29
C LEU A 133 -1.95 -8.96 1.36
N ARG A 134 -2.61 -9.62 0.39
CA ARG A 134 -1.95 -10.43 -0.68
C ARG A 134 -1.00 -9.60 -1.53
N ARG A 135 -1.39 -8.37 -1.87
CA ARG A 135 -0.53 -7.42 -2.61
C ARG A 135 0.69 -7.02 -1.78
N THR A 136 0.48 -6.73 -0.50
CA THR A 136 1.57 -6.39 0.44
C THR A 136 2.54 -7.56 0.52
N TRP A 137 2.03 -8.75 0.82
CA TRP A 137 2.77 -10.01 0.85
C TRP A 137 3.65 -10.19 -0.40
N TRP A 138 3.08 -10.07 -1.59
CA TRP A 138 3.81 -10.23 -2.85
C TRP A 138 5.03 -9.31 -2.93
N HIS A 139 4.85 -8.02 -2.64
CA HIS A 139 5.92 -7.04 -2.76
C HIS A 139 6.96 -7.17 -1.64
N VAL A 140 6.55 -7.41 -0.40
CA VAL A 140 7.52 -7.51 0.71
C VAL A 140 8.28 -8.83 0.70
N CYS A 141 7.69 -9.93 0.22
CA CYS A 141 8.44 -11.16 -0.05
C CYS A 141 9.56 -10.90 -1.05
N ARG A 142 9.29 -10.21 -2.16
CA ARG A 142 10.32 -9.87 -3.15
C ARG A 142 11.39 -8.94 -2.58
N GLU A 143 11.01 -7.96 -1.78
CA GLU A 143 11.93 -7.07 -1.08
C GLU A 143 12.90 -7.85 -0.17
N ASP A 144 12.40 -8.89 0.49
CA ASP A 144 13.19 -9.77 1.36
C ASP A 144 13.88 -10.94 0.63
N ASN A 145 13.83 -10.99 -0.70
CA ASN A 145 14.33 -12.11 -1.50
C ASN A 145 13.69 -13.48 -1.12
N ILE A 146 12.39 -13.47 -0.84
CA ILE A 146 11.55 -14.64 -0.58
C ILE A 146 10.66 -14.88 -1.80
N HIS A 147 10.54 -16.14 -2.24
CA HIS A 147 9.63 -16.50 -3.31
C HIS A 147 8.16 -16.36 -2.84
N PRO A 148 7.33 -15.45 -3.39
CA PRO A 148 6.03 -15.13 -2.79
C PRO A 148 5.00 -16.26 -2.82
N ARG A 149 5.09 -17.19 -3.79
CA ARG A 149 4.18 -18.35 -3.91
C ARG A 149 4.64 -19.57 -3.13
N VAL A 150 5.93 -19.64 -2.80
CA VAL A 150 6.54 -20.78 -2.09
C VAL A 150 7.49 -20.21 -1.03
N PRO A 151 6.93 -19.49 -0.05
CA PRO A 151 7.71 -18.83 0.99
C PRO A 151 8.41 -19.85 1.88
N ARG A 152 9.71 -19.70 2.11
CA ARG A 152 10.48 -20.53 3.07
C ARG A 152 10.57 -19.94 4.48
N ARG A 153 10.27 -18.64 4.60
CA ARG A 153 10.23 -17.87 5.85
C ARG A 153 9.22 -16.72 5.68
N LEU A 154 8.77 -16.13 6.78
CA LEU A 154 7.97 -14.91 6.73
C LEU A 154 8.85 -13.71 6.31
N PRO A 155 8.33 -12.79 5.49
CA PRO A 155 8.95 -11.48 5.32
C PRO A 155 8.91 -10.69 6.63
N LEU A 156 9.89 -9.81 6.85
CA LEU A 156 10.08 -9.03 8.08
C LEU A 156 8.78 -8.37 8.52
N LEU A 157 8.13 -7.64 7.62
CA LEU A 157 6.91 -6.90 7.92
C LEU A 157 5.78 -7.79 8.49
N PHE A 158 5.68 -9.05 8.06
CA PHE A 158 4.69 -10.01 8.60
C PHE A 158 5.16 -10.72 9.88
N ALA A 159 6.45 -10.71 10.16
CA ALA A 159 7.03 -11.38 11.33
C ALA A 159 7.17 -10.46 12.55
N LEU A 160 7.09 -9.13 12.36
CA LEU A 160 7.45 -8.12 13.36
C LEU A 160 6.66 -8.24 14.66
N ASP A 161 5.34 -8.32 14.58
CA ASP A 161 4.48 -8.31 15.76
C ASP A 161 4.74 -9.51 16.68
N ALA A 162 4.80 -10.72 16.10
CA ALA A 162 5.15 -11.93 16.84
C ALA A 162 6.58 -11.88 17.38
N LYS A 163 7.54 -11.40 16.57
CA LYS A 163 8.95 -11.29 16.96
C LYS A 163 9.18 -10.34 18.14
N LEU A 164 8.42 -9.26 18.20
CA LEU A 164 8.55 -8.21 19.24
C LEU A 164 7.51 -8.35 20.36
N MET A 165 6.74 -9.45 20.36
CA MET A 165 5.70 -9.73 21.37
C MET A 165 4.72 -8.57 21.55
N ILE A 166 4.21 -8.05 20.44
CA ILE A 166 3.30 -6.91 20.42
C ILE A 166 1.92 -7.33 20.91
N ALA A 167 1.42 -6.69 21.96
CA ALA A 167 0.09 -6.93 22.49
C ALA A 167 -0.97 -6.55 21.44
N GLY A 168 -1.90 -7.47 21.16
CA GLY A 168 -2.89 -7.30 20.08
C GLY A 168 -2.32 -7.32 18.66
N GLY A 169 -1.04 -7.69 18.50
CA GLY A 169 -0.40 -7.79 17.20
C GLY A 169 -0.83 -9.03 16.40
N PHE A 170 -0.51 -9.01 15.11
CA PHE A 170 -0.86 -10.08 14.18
C PHE A 170 0.18 -11.22 14.21
N VAL A 171 -0.29 -12.47 14.29
CA VAL A 171 0.58 -13.65 14.25
C VAL A 171 0.33 -14.42 12.96
N TYR A 172 1.38 -14.59 12.15
CA TYR A 172 1.32 -15.33 10.89
C TYR A 172 2.08 -16.64 10.98
N MET A 173 1.59 -17.67 10.29
CA MET A 173 2.30 -18.93 10.08
C MET A 173 2.35 -19.30 8.60
N LEU A 174 3.42 -19.97 8.17
CA LEU A 174 3.56 -20.41 6.77
C LEU A 174 2.70 -21.63 6.47
N ASP A 175 2.72 -22.61 7.35
CA ASP A 175 1.94 -23.85 7.22
C ASP A 175 0.87 -23.92 8.31
N CYS A 176 -0.38 -23.76 7.89
CA CYS A 176 -1.55 -23.87 8.75
C CYS A 176 -2.25 -25.22 8.66
N GLN A 177 -1.76 -26.19 7.88
CA GLN A 177 -2.48 -27.46 7.67
C GLN A 177 -2.68 -28.25 8.97
N GLY A 178 -1.73 -28.16 9.90
CA GLY A 178 -1.87 -28.76 11.23
C GLY A 178 -2.85 -28.01 12.14
N MET A 179 -2.98 -26.69 11.98
CA MET A 179 -3.76 -25.84 12.88
C MET A 179 -5.23 -25.68 12.47
N ARG A 180 -5.54 -25.69 11.16
CA ARG A 180 -6.93 -25.69 10.66
C ARG A 180 -7.72 -26.92 11.12
N ARG A 181 -7.04 -28.02 11.43
CA ARG A 181 -7.63 -29.24 12.00
C ARG A 181 -7.92 -29.12 13.50
N ALA A 182 -7.27 -28.20 14.20
CA ALA A 182 -7.39 -28.01 15.65
C ALA A 182 -8.32 -26.84 16.04
N SER A 183 -8.59 -25.91 15.13
CA SER A 183 -9.44 -24.73 15.37
C SER A 183 -10.95 -24.99 15.23
N SER A 184 -11.39 -26.25 15.24
CA SER A 184 -12.81 -26.60 15.46
C SER A 184 -13.24 -26.47 16.93
N ASP A 185 -12.29 -26.29 17.86
CA ASP A 185 -12.58 -26.09 19.27
C ASP A 185 -12.42 -24.62 19.67
N THR A 186 -13.54 -24.05 20.10
CA THR A 186 -13.74 -22.68 20.59
C THR A 186 -12.83 -22.39 21.79
N SER A 187 -11.67 -21.80 21.55
CA SER A 187 -10.84 -21.18 22.60
C SER A 187 -10.42 -19.77 22.17
N PRO A 188 -10.39 -18.78 23.09
CA PRO A 188 -10.02 -17.39 22.79
C PRO A 188 -8.49 -17.27 22.71
N GLY A 189 -7.90 -17.91 21.71
CA GLY A 189 -6.51 -17.74 21.35
C GLY A 189 -6.30 -16.54 20.40
N PRO A 190 -5.05 -16.07 20.22
CA PRO A 190 -4.75 -15.07 19.20
C PRO A 190 -5.16 -15.57 17.81
N VAL A 191 -5.76 -14.70 17.00
CA VAL A 191 -6.14 -15.04 15.61
C VAL A 191 -4.86 -15.29 14.81
N ILE A 192 -4.67 -16.52 14.35
CA ILE A 192 -3.51 -16.92 13.56
C ILE A 192 -3.85 -16.81 12.07
N TYR A 193 -3.07 -15.98 11.38
CA TYR A 193 -3.22 -15.73 9.95
C TYR A 193 -2.32 -16.65 9.14
N CYS A 194 -2.86 -17.19 8.04
CA CYS A 194 -2.15 -18.17 7.23
C CYS A 194 -1.46 -17.51 6.04
N GLY A 195 -0.12 -17.48 6.07
CA GLY A 195 0.70 -17.00 4.96
C GLY A 195 0.52 -17.83 3.68
N GLY A 196 0.18 -19.12 3.81
CA GLY A 196 -0.16 -19.99 2.68
C GLY A 196 -1.36 -19.49 1.86
N ASP A 197 -2.36 -18.89 2.51
CA ASP A 197 -3.54 -18.31 1.81
C ASP A 197 -3.19 -17.03 1.07
N LEU A 198 -2.16 -16.31 1.53
CA LEU A 198 -1.62 -15.14 0.84
C LEU A 198 -0.75 -15.53 -0.35
N ALA A 199 -0.11 -16.69 -0.28
CA ALA A 199 0.74 -17.25 -1.33
C ALA A 199 -0.06 -17.96 -2.45
N ALA A 200 -1.26 -18.46 -2.14
CA ALA A 200 -2.11 -19.19 -3.08
C ALA A 200 -2.53 -18.30 -4.27
N PRO A 201 -2.60 -18.81 -5.51
CA PRO A 201 -3.25 -18.10 -6.61
C PRO A 201 -4.73 -17.95 -6.26
N GLY A 202 -5.20 -16.71 -6.13
CA GLY A 202 -6.56 -16.41 -5.69
C GLY A 202 -7.48 -16.19 -6.87
N SER A 203 -8.72 -16.64 -6.74
CA SER A 203 -9.84 -16.37 -7.65
C SER A 203 -10.33 -14.91 -7.60
N ASP A 204 -9.75 -14.10 -6.72
CA ASP A 204 -10.10 -12.71 -6.41
C ASP A 204 -9.49 -11.67 -7.40
N GLY A 205 -9.19 -12.09 -8.62
CA GLY A 205 -8.73 -11.19 -9.68
C GLY A 205 -7.33 -10.60 -9.50
N TYR A 206 -6.65 -10.85 -8.37
CA TYR A 206 -5.22 -10.58 -8.24
C TYR A 206 -4.42 -11.69 -8.91
N SER A 207 -4.39 -11.62 -10.24
CA SER A 207 -3.28 -12.21 -10.98
C SER A 207 -2.01 -11.54 -10.47
N SER A 208 -1.01 -12.33 -10.06
CA SER A 208 0.34 -11.82 -9.86
C SER A 208 0.65 -10.88 -11.03
N PRO A 209 1.37 -9.75 -10.84
CA PRO A 209 1.91 -9.04 -11.98
C PRO A 209 2.68 -10.12 -12.74
N SER A 210 2.19 -10.52 -13.91
CA SER A 210 2.99 -11.29 -14.84
C SER A 210 4.30 -10.53 -14.92
N ASP A 211 5.41 -11.25 -14.99
CA ASP A 211 6.66 -10.66 -15.45
C ASP A 211 6.39 -10.14 -16.86
N ALA A 212 5.74 -8.98 -16.96
CA ALA A 212 5.59 -8.20 -18.17
C ALA A 212 6.98 -7.62 -18.42
N GLY A 213 7.85 -8.51 -18.90
CA GLY A 213 8.88 -8.13 -19.84
C GLY A 213 8.24 -7.18 -20.83
N CYS A 214 8.89 -6.04 -21.02
CA CYS A 214 8.47 -5.01 -21.95
C CYS A 214 8.42 -5.60 -23.37
N SER A 215 7.26 -6.08 -23.80
CA SER A 215 6.94 -6.34 -25.20
C SER A 215 5.82 -5.38 -25.58
N GLY A 216 6.18 -4.35 -26.33
CA GLY A 216 5.24 -3.41 -26.90
C GLY A 216 4.41 -4.05 -28.01
N GLY A 217 3.17 -3.60 -28.12
CA GLY A 217 2.29 -3.74 -29.27
C GLY A 217 1.24 -2.61 -29.17
N PRO A 218 0.95 -1.88 -30.26
CA PRO A 218 0.00 -0.77 -30.24
C PRO A 218 -1.44 -1.28 -30.36
N ASP A 219 -2.38 -0.35 -30.16
CA ASP A 219 -3.74 -0.28 -30.75
C ASP A 219 -4.86 -0.10 -29.71
N GLY A 220 -5.72 0.86 -30.00
CA GLY A 220 -6.98 1.10 -29.28
C GLY A 220 -7.36 2.57 -29.19
N ASP A 221 -7.68 3.17 -30.33
CA ASP A 221 -8.29 4.49 -30.44
C ASP A 221 -9.56 4.61 -29.58
N GLY A 222 -9.70 5.75 -28.91
CA GLY A 222 -10.88 6.14 -28.16
C GLY A 222 -11.12 7.63 -28.36
N ASP A 223 -11.65 7.95 -29.54
CA ASP A 223 -12.16 9.26 -29.91
C ASP A 223 -13.36 9.63 -29.01
N GLY A 224 -13.48 10.90 -28.67
CA GLY A 224 -14.45 11.38 -27.69
C GLY A 224 -14.44 12.90 -27.55
N GLY A 225 -14.52 13.61 -28.67
CA GLY A 225 -14.77 15.05 -28.71
C GLY A 225 -16.25 15.40 -28.61
N SER A 226 -16.59 16.30 -27.69
CA SER A 226 -17.67 17.31 -27.72
C SER A 226 -17.49 18.13 -26.44
N GLY A 227 -17.27 19.45 -26.43
CA GLY A 227 -17.87 20.49 -27.26
C GLY A 227 -19.07 21.08 -26.49
N GLY A 228 -18.88 22.23 -25.83
CA GLY A 228 -19.96 22.92 -25.11
C GLY A 228 -19.46 24.07 -24.23
N ASP A 229 -19.31 25.25 -24.84
CA ASP A 229 -19.16 26.54 -24.17
C ASP A 229 -20.47 26.94 -23.46
N GLY A 230 -20.35 27.70 -22.36
CA GLY A 230 -21.49 28.31 -21.69
C GLY A 230 -21.09 29.13 -20.48
N GLY A 231 -20.70 30.39 -20.71
CA GLY A 231 -20.66 31.43 -19.69
C GLY A 231 -22.07 31.86 -19.28
N GLY A 232 -22.22 32.31 -18.04
CA GLY A 232 -23.50 32.81 -17.53
C GLY A 232 -23.40 33.14 -16.04
N ASP A 233 -23.46 34.43 -15.78
CA ASP A 233 -23.41 35.18 -14.54
C ASP A 233 -24.77 35.28 -13.82
N SER A 234 -24.67 35.69 -12.55
CA SER A 234 -25.63 36.49 -11.78
C SER A 234 -26.67 35.82 -10.87
N SER A 235 -26.75 36.45 -9.69
CA SER A 235 -27.94 36.77 -8.88
C SER A 235 -28.52 35.72 -7.93
N GLY A 236 -28.59 36.13 -6.66
CA GLY A 236 -29.30 35.45 -5.60
C GLY A 236 -30.76 35.91 -5.48
N CYS A 237 -31.52 35.11 -4.72
CA CYS A 237 -32.75 35.39 -3.97
C CYS A 237 -32.71 34.35 -2.82
N GLY A 238 -32.93 34.64 -1.54
CA GLY A 238 -34.02 35.42 -0.98
C GLY A 238 -35.22 34.49 -0.72
N GLY A 239 -35.49 34.14 0.54
CA GLY A 239 -36.73 33.46 0.91
C GLY A 239 -36.65 32.63 2.20
N GLY A 240 -37.09 33.21 3.31
CA GLY A 240 -37.36 32.50 4.55
C GLY A 240 -38.86 32.36 4.80
N CYS A 241 -39.25 31.31 5.53
CA CYS A 241 -40.44 31.07 6.35
C CYS A 241 -40.36 29.59 6.79
N GLY A 242 -40.68 29.13 7.99
CA GLY A 242 -41.37 29.69 9.14
C GLY A 242 -42.24 28.57 9.75
N GLY A 243 -42.13 28.34 11.06
CA GLY A 243 -43.27 27.96 11.90
C GLY A 243 -43.42 26.52 12.41
N GLY A 244 -43.45 26.39 13.75
CA GLY A 244 -44.35 25.54 14.56
C GLY A 244 -44.04 24.05 14.65
N GLY A 245 -44.08 23.35 15.79
CA GLY A 245 -44.69 23.61 17.10
C GLY A 245 -45.58 22.41 17.49
N GLY A 246 -45.41 21.90 18.72
CA GLY A 246 -46.21 20.82 19.34
C GLY A 246 -45.62 19.42 19.09
N ASP A 247 -45.37 18.55 20.08
CA ASP A 247 -45.85 18.45 21.47
C ASP A 247 -44.71 17.96 22.38
#